data_AF-A0A2D1IQU2-F1
#
_entry.id   AF-A0A2D1IQU2-F1
#
_cell.length_a   1.000
_cell.length_b   1.000
_cell.length_c   1.000
_cell.angle_alpha   90.00
_cell.angle_beta   90.00
_cell.angle_gamma   90.00
#
_symmetry.space_group_name_H-M   'P 1'
#
loop_
_entity.id
_entity.type
_entity.pdbx_description
1 polymer ?
#
loop_
_entity_poly.entity_id
_entity_poly.type
_entity_poly.pdbx_seq_one_letter_code
_entity_poly.pdbx_strand_id
1 'polypeptide(L)'
;MNENIIPYVPLEPRVLAKTEKSRIVCQQLFHIIDQSVQAQITFNHDTEKGRLSISPDQINDLLQELSKSEQLSKTIDIEVLKTSLNDLIYPMFMGEHTITSPIWNGTSVRVWQFQLNQIANRVNMEISQNEAELILDSSISALRIWRQSLEAAPGNRDVTYQTSDLVYKLLDLEHKLQQVQTRLEK
;
A
#
# COMPACT_ATOMS: atom_id res chain seq x y z
N MET A 1 -4.60 -25.80 14.41
CA MET A 1 -5.27 -25.14 13.27
C MET A 1 -4.57 -23.81 13.05
N ASN A 2 -4.05 -23.53 11.86
CA ASN A 2 -3.32 -22.29 11.59
C ASN A 2 -4.31 -21.12 11.48
N GLU A 3 -4.38 -20.28 12.51
CA GLU A 3 -5.35 -19.18 12.65
C GLU A 3 -4.98 -17.89 11.88
N ASN A 4 -3.96 -17.91 11.01
CA ASN A 4 -3.48 -16.71 10.31
C ASN A 4 -3.46 -16.87 8.78
N ILE A 5 -4.49 -17.49 8.19
CA ILE A 5 -4.66 -17.44 6.73
C ILE A 5 -5.38 -16.13 6.42
N ILE A 6 -4.62 -15.07 6.14
CA ILE A 6 -5.18 -13.85 5.57
C ILE A 6 -5.84 -14.26 4.24
N PRO A 7 -7.17 -14.07 4.08
CA PRO A 7 -7.84 -14.44 2.86
C PRO A 7 -7.27 -13.63 1.70
N TYR A 8 -7.04 -14.30 0.57
CA TYR A 8 -6.59 -13.63 -0.65
C TYR A 8 -7.58 -12.53 -1.03
N VAL A 9 -7.08 -11.32 -1.26
CA VAL A 9 -7.90 -10.19 -1.73
C VAL A 9 -7.58 -9.95 -3.20
N PRO A 10 -8.58 -10.04 -4.11
CA PRO A 10 -8.37 -9.80 -5.53
C PRO A 10 -7.70 -8.45 -5.82
N LEU A 11 -6.78 -8.44 -6.77
CA LEU A 11 -5.97 -7.27 -7.13
C LEU A 11 -6.54 -6.51 -8.32
N GLU A 12 -7.18 -7.18 -9.27
CA GLU A 12 -7.75 -6.56 -10.49
C GLU A 12 -8.65 -5.34 -10.24
N PRO A 13 -9.65 -5.38 -9.34
CA PRO A 13 -10.53 -4.23 -9.11
C PRO A 13 -9.81 -3.06 -8.42
N ARG A 14 -8.61 -3.29 -7.89
CA ARG A 14 -7.84 -2.31 -7.12
C ARG A 14 -6.72 -1.66 -7.94
N VAL A 15 -6.50 -2.10 -9.16
CA VAL A 15 -5.42 -1.59 -10.01
C VAL A 15 -5.60 -0.10 -10.28
N LEU A 16 -4.56 0.67 -9.95
CA LEU A 16 -4.45 2.10 -10.25
C LEU A 16 -3.17 2.33 -11.05
N ALA A 17 -3.26 3.13 -12.11
CA ALA A 17 -2.13 3.49 -12.96
C ALA A 17 -2.20 4.96 -13.38
N LYS A 18 -1.07 5.52 -13.79
CA LYS A 18 -0.96 6.91 -14.28
C LYS A 18 -1.75 7.15 -15.57
N THR A 19 -1.91 6.11 -16.40
CA THR A 19 -2.63 6.19 -17.67
C THR A 19 -3.72 5.13 -17.76
N GLU A 20 -4.79 5.45 -18.47
CA GLU A 20 -5.91 4.52 -18.69
C GLU A 20 -5.49 3.27 -19.46
N LYS A 21 -4.58 3.41 -20.43
CA LYS A 21 -4.01 2.29 -21.18
C LYS A 21 -3.28 1.33 -20.23
N SER A 22 -2.38 1.86 -19.41
CA SER A 22 -1.60 1.05 -18.45
C SER A 22 -2.51 0.40 -17.41
N ARG A 23 -3.58 1.08 -16.98
CA ARG A 23 -4.61 0.52 -16.09
C ARG A 23 -5.27 -0.70 -16.70
N ILE A 24 -5.78 -0.62 -17.93
CA ILE A 24 -6.46 -1.73 -18.61
C ILE A 24 -5.53 -2.94 -18.79
N VAL A 25 -4.28 -2.69 -19.23
CA VAL A 25 -3.29 -3.77 -19.44
C VAL A 25 -2.93 -4.45 -18.13
N CYS A 26 -2.67 -3.68 -17.07
CA CYS A 26 -2.34 -4.26 -15.77
C CYS A 26 -3.54 -4.94 -15.12
N GLN A 27 -4.76 -4.43 -15.32
CA GLN A 27 -5.98 -5.13 -14.88
C GLN A 27 -6.10 -6.52 -15.49
N GLN A 28 -5.77 -6.69 -16.76
CA GLN A 28 -5.77 -8.02 -17.40
C GLN A 28 -4.75 -8.96 -16.75
N LEU A 29 -3.54 -8.47 -16.45
CA LEU A 29 -2.55 -9.25 -15.72
C LEU A 29 -3.07 -9.67 -14.34
N PHE A 30 -3.59 -8.72 -13.56
CA PHE A 30 -4.07 -9.02 -12.21
C PHE A 30 -5.35 -9.86 -12.21
N HIS A 31 -6.17 -9.78 -13.26
CA HIS A 31 -7.30 -10.71 -13.46
C HIS A 31 -6.82 -12.15 -13.57
N ILE A 32 -5.80 -12.39 -14.40
CA ILE A 32 -5.19 -13.72 -14.58
C ILE A 32 -4.62 -14.21 -13.25
N ILE A 33 -3.91 -13.36 -12.52
CA ILE A 33 -3.36 -13.70 -11.21
C ILE A 33 -4.50 -14.07 -10.24
N ASP A 34 -5.57 -13.27 -10.19
CA ASP A 34 -6.73 -13.51 -9.33
C ASP A 34 -7.38 -14.87 -9.64
N GLN A 35 -7.57 -15.20 -10.93
CA GLN A 35 -8.08 -16.51 -11.35
C GLN A 35 -7.13 -17.66 -11.01
N SER A 36 -5.82 -17.43 -11.14
CA SER A 36 -4.79 -18.41 -10.84
C SER A 36 -4.76 -18.76 -9.36
N VAL A 37 -4.91 -17.77 -8.48
CA VAL A 37 -5.03 -17.99 -7.03
C VAL A 37 -6.31 -18.76 -6.70
N GLN A 38 -7.43 -18.46 -7.36
CA GLN A 38 -8.67 -19.24 -7.21
C GLN A 38 -8.50 -20.71 -7.65
N ALA A 39 -7.67 -20.96 -8.67
CA ALA A 39 -7.27 -22.29 -9.12
C ALA A 39 -6.18 -22.96 -8.24
N GLN A 40 -5.87 -22.40 -7.07
CA GLN A 40 -4.87 -22.88 -6.11
C GLN A 40 -3.41 -22.79 -6.60
N ILE A 41 -3.13 -21.97 -7.62
CA ILE A 41 -1.76 -21.70 -8.05
C ILE A 41 -1.09 -20.75 -7.06
N THR A 42 0.07 -21.14 -6.56
CA THR A 42 0.81 -20.39 -5.53
C THR A 42 1.76 -19.37 -6.14
N PHE A 43 1.71 -18.13 -5.66
CA PHE A 43 2.67 -17.08 -5.94
C PHE A 43 3.52 -16.78 -4.70
N ASN A 44 4.69 -16.17 -4.91
CA ASN A 44 5.52 -15.75 -3.80
C ASN A 44 4.91 -14.48 -3.20
N HIS A 45 4.22 -14.65 -2.09
CA HIS A 45 3.64 -13.55 -1.32
C HIS A 45 4.30 -13.50 0.06
N ASP A 46 5.17 -12.52 0.24
CA ASP A 46 5.74 -12.15 1.54
C ASP A 46 4.74 -11.22 2.23
N THR A 47 3.93 -11.81 3.11
CA THR A 47 2.89 -11.09 3.86
C THR A 47 3.45 -10.17 4.93
N GLU A 48 4.67 -10.41 5.43
CA GLU A 48 5.34 -9.55 6.42
C GLU A 48 5.75 -8.21 5.78
N LYS A 49 6.28 -8.26 4.57
CA LYS A 49 6.70 -7.07 3.82
C LYS A 49 5.61 -6.52 2.89
N GLY A 50 4.53 -7.27 2.71
CA GLY A 50 3.48 -6.98 1.73
C GLY A 50 4.00 -7.03 0.29
N ARG A 51 4.89 -7.97 -0.03
CA ARG A 51 5.50 -8.08 -1.36
C ARG A 51 4.95 -9.28 -2.11
N LEU A 52 4.46 -9.03 -3.31
CA LEU A 52 4.09 -10.07 -4.26
C LEU A 52 5.19 -10.17 -5.31
N SER A 53 5.71 -11.36 -5.55
CA SER A 53 6.75 -11.63 -6.55
C SER A 53 6.26 -12.66 -7.54
N ILE A 54 6.30 -12.31 -8.82
CA ILE A 54 5.76 -13.10 -9.92
C ILE A 54 6.86 -13.34 -10.94
N SER A 55 7.13 -14.59 -11.29
CA SER A 55 8.05 -14.87 -12.39
C SER A 55 7.38 -14.57 -13.73
N PRO A 56 8.04 -13.88 -14.67
CA PRO A 56 7.53 -13.72 -16.04
C PRO A 56 7.23 -15.06 -16.72
N ASP A 57 7.99 -16.11 -16.41
CA ASP A 57 7.79 -17.44 -16.97
C ASP A 57 6.48 -18.06 -16.46
N GLN A 58 6.14 -17.82 -15.18
CA GLN A 58 4.85 -18.25 -14.62
C GLN A 58 3.69 -17.59 -15.36
N ILE A 59 3.81 -16.33 -15.79
CA ILE A 59 2.72 -15.65 -16.51
C ILE A 59 2.42 -16.36 -17.84
N ASN A 60 3.46 -16.86 -18.53
CA ASN A 60 3.27 -17.62 -19.77
C ASN A 60 2.56 -18.95 -19.52
N ASP A 61 2.97 -19.67 -18.47
CA ASP A 61 2.34 -20.93 -18.07
C ASP A 61 0.88 -20.71 -17.67
N LEU A 62 0.59 -19.63 -16.92
CA LEU A 62 -0.75 -19.24 -16.50
C LEU A 62 -1.66 -18.89 -17.69
N LEU A 63 -1.14 -18.15 -18.67
CA LEU A 63 -1.85 -17.86 -19.91
C LEU A 63 -2.20 -19.15 -20.66
N GLN A 64 -1.29 -20.13 -20.69
CA GLN A 64 -1.55 -21.42 -21.32
C GLN A 64 -2.60 -22.24 -20.56
N GLU A 65 -2.55 -22.28 -19.23
CA GLU A 65 -3.52 -23.02 -18.43
C GLU A 65 -4.93 -22.41 -18.49
N LEU A 66 -5.04 -21.09 -18.41
CA LEU A 66 -6.34 -20.39 -18.51
C LEU A 66 -6.93 -20.47 -19.93
N SER A 67 -6.11 -20.55 -20.97
CA SER A 67 -6.59 -20.77 -22.34
C SER A 67 -7.33 -22.10 -22.51
N LYS A 68 -7.07 -23.09 -21.65
CA LYS A 68 -7.74 -24.41 -21.66
C LYS A 68 -9.09 -24.38 -20.93
N SER A 69 -9.35 -23.38 -20.09
CA SER A 69 -10.50 -23.31 -19.18
C SER A 69 -11.69 -22.47 -19.71
N GLU A 70 -11.64 -22.04 -20.98
CA GLU A 70 -12.57 -21.09 -21.62
C GLU A 70 -12.50 -19.64 -21.07
N GLN A 71 -12.47 -18.67 -22.00
CA GLN A 71 -12.70 -17.21 -21.84
C GLN A 71 -11.54 -16.21 -21.74
N LEU A 72 -10.28 -16.57 -22.00
CA LEU A 72 -9.23 -15.56 -22.23
C LEU A 72 -8.65 -15.65 -23.65
N SER A 73 -9.32 -14.98 -24.60
CA SER A 73 -8.88 -14.83 -25.99
C SER A 73 -7.87 -13.70 -26.20
N LYS A 74 -7.34 -13.10 -25.12
CA LYS A 74 -6.41 -11.98 -25.18
C LYS A 74 -5.02 -12.42 -24.75
N THR A 75 -4.18 -12.69 -25.74
CA THR A 75 -2.72 -12.75 -25.56
C THR A 75 -2.26 -11.40 -25.02
N ILE A 76 -1.72 -11.37 -23.81
CA ILE A 76 -1.07 -10.17 -23.27
C ILE A 76 0.27 -10.02 -23.99
N ASP A 77 0.46 -8.88 -24.64
CA ASP A 77 1.77 -8.50 -25.18
C ASP A 77 2.71 -8.15 -24.02
N ILE A 78 3.73 -8.97 -23.82
CA ILE A 78 4.68 -8.86 -22.70
C ILE A 78 5.48 -7.55 -22.76
N GLU A 79 5.80 -7.05 -23.96
CA GLU A 79 6.54 -5.79 -24.12
C GLU A 79 5.68 -4.59 -23.71
N VAL A 80 4.41 -4.61 -24.10
CA VAL A 80 3.42 -3.60 -23.69
C VAL A 80 3.14 -3.70 -22.20
N LEU A 81 3.05 -4.92 -21.66
CA LEU A 81 2.84 -5.15 -20.24
C LEU A 81 3.98 -4.55 -19.43
N LYS A 82 5.24 -4.90 -19.75
CA LYS A 82 6.43 -4.42 -19.05
C LYS A 82 6.51 -2.90 -19.00
N THR A 83 6.16 -2.24 -20.11
CA THR A 83 6.11 -0.78 -20.17
C THR A 83 5.00 -0.23 -19.25
N SER A 84 3.83 -0.87 -19.25
CA SER A 84 2.67 -0.49 -18.44
C SER A 84 2.88 -0.70 -16.94
N LEU A 85 3.71 -1.66 -16.52
CA LEU A 85 4.01 -1.91 -15.11
C LEU A 85 4.63 -0.70 -14.42
N ASN A 86 5.48 0.08 -15.12
CA ASN A 86 6.13 1.27 -14.58
C ASN A 86 5.15 2.43 -14.29
N ASP A 87 3.95 2.36 -14.87
CA ASP A 87 2.90 3.35 -14.64
C ASP A 87 1.98 2.98 -13.46
N LEU A 88 2.17 1.81 -12.85
CA LEU A 88 1.35 1.37 -11.73
C LEU A 88 1.55 2.26 -10.50
N ILE A 89 0.43 2.78 -10.01
CA ILE A 89 0.31 3.41 -8.69
C ILE A 89 0.00 2.32 -7.66
N TYR A 90 -0.86 1.36 -8.01
CA TYR A 90 -1.18 0.21 -7.17
C TYR A 90 -1.57 -1.02 -8.02
N PRO A 91 -1.10 -2.23 -7.70
CA PRO A 91 0.08 -2.55 -6.88
C PRO A 91 1.34 -1.84 -7.38
N MET A 92 2.15 -1.26 -6.49
CA MET A 92 3.32 -0.49 -6.93
C MET A 92 4.40 -1.42 -7.47
N PHE A 93 4.82 -1.23 -8.72
CA PHE A 93 5.87 -2.02 -9.33
C PHE A 93 7.24 -1.60 -8.80
N MET A 94 7.97 -2.55 -8.20
CA MET A 94 9.29 -2.34 -7.59
C MET A 94 10.44 -2.72 -8.53
N GLY A 95 10.13 -3.10 -9.78
CA GLY A 95 11.11 -3.54 -10.77
C GLY A 95 11.33 -5.06 -10.77
N GLU A 96 12.35 -5.45 -11.52
CA GLU A 96 12.78 -6.83 -11.63
C GLU A 96 13.83 -7.16 -10.57
N HIS A 97 13.63 -8.26 -9.85
CA HIS A 97 14.54 -8.73 -8.81
C HIS A 97 14.88 -10.19 -9.02
N THR A 98 16.00 -10.62 -8.45
CA THR A 98 16.34 -12.03 -8.37
C THR A 98 16.14 -12.47 -6.94
N ILE A 99 15.22 -13.40 -6.72
CA ILE A 99 14.89 -13.89 -5.37
C ILE A 99 14.98 -15.41 -5.31
N THR A 100 15.24 -15.91 -4.11
CA THR A 100 15.22 -17.35 -3.80
C THR A 100 14.00 -17.61 -2.92
N SER A 101 13.20 -18.63 -3.26
CA SER A 101 11.98 -18.95 -2.51
C SER A 101 11.69 -20.44 -2.47
N PRO A 102 11.03 -20.94 -1.40
CA PRO A 102 10.55 -22.31 -1.32
C PRO A 102 9.63 -22.71 -2.49
N ILE A 103 8.85 -21.76 -3.05
CA ILE A 103 7.94 -22.08 -4.16
C ILE A 103 8.65 -22.47 -5.46
N TRP A 104 9.95 -22.13 -5.57
CA TRP A 104 10.82 -22.52 -6.68
C TRP A 104 11.92 -23.48 -6.21
N ASN A 105 11.65 -24.29 -5.18
CA ASN A 105 12.59 -25.27 -4.63
C ASN A 105 13.95 -24.66 -4.20
N GLY A 106 13.96 -23.40 -3.75
CA GLY A 106 15.19 -22.72 -3.36
C GLY A 106 16.10 -22.34 -4.52
N THR A 107 15.59 -22.33 -5.76
CA THR A 107 16.31 -21.81 -6.92
C THR A 107 16.20 -20.28 -7.00
N SER A 108 17.22 -19.67 -7.59
CA SER A 108 17.28 -18.23 -7.83
C SER A 108 16.52 -17.90 -9.11
N VAL A 109 15.41 -17.19 -8.98
CA VAL A 109 14.48 -16.89 -10.08
C VAL A 109 14.33 -15.38 -10.27
N ARG A 110 14.27 -14.94 -11.53
CA ARG A 110 13.95 -13.54 -11.86
C ARG A 110 12.45 -13.31 -11.75
N VAL A 111 12.09 -12.28 -11.01
CA VAL A 111 10.69 -11.96 -10.69
C VAL A 111 10.40 -10.48 -10.89
N TRP A 112 9.16 -10.19 -11.21
CA TRP A 112 8.56 -8.87 -11.05
C TRP A 112 8.05 -8.75 -9.63
N GLN A 113 8.58 -7.77 -8.90
CA GLN A 113 8.17 -7.52 -7.52
C GLN A 113 7.18 -6.36 -7.47
N PHE A 114 6.11 -6.57 -6.70
CA PHE A 114 5.06 -5.61 -6.46
C PHE A 114 4.93 -5.37 -4.97
N GLN A 115 4.84 -4.10 -4.58
CA GLN A 115 4.47 -3.71 -3.23
C GLN A 115 2.94 -3.63 -3.15
N LEU A 116 2.37 -4.50 -2.33
CA LEU A 116 0.96 -4.46 -1.93
C LEU A 116 0.80 -3.56 -0.71
N ASN A 117 -0.44 -3.16 -0.43
CA ASN A 117 -0.77 -2.52 0.84
C ASN A 117 -0.51 -3.57 1.92
N GLN A 118 0.41 -3.27 2.84
CA GLN A 118 0.54 -4.06 4.05
C GLN A 118 -0.81 -4.01 4.76
N ILE A 119 -1.44 -5.16 4.97
CA ILE A 119 -2.48 -5.28 5.99
C ILE A 119 -1.69 -5.19 7.29
N ALA A 120 -1.52 -3.97 7.77
CA ALA A 120 -0.70 -3.64 8.92
C ALA A 120 -1.29 -4.26 10.19
N ASN A 121 -1.06 -5.54 10.41
CA ASN A 121 -0.96 -6.04 11.75
C ASN A 121 0.44 -5.66 12.25
N ARG A 122 0.55 -4.41 12.75
CA ARG A 122 1.66 -3.90 13.58
C ARG A 122 2.98 -3.51 12.91
N VAL A 123 2.96 -2.85 11.76
CA VAL A 123 4.10 -1.98 11.40
C VAL A 123 3.61 -0.55 11.54
N ASN A 124 4.00 0.10 12.64
CA ASN A 124 3.89 1.55 12.77
C ASN A 124 4.45 2.14 11.48
N MET A 125 3.61 2.84 10.70
CA MET A 125 4.12 3.65 9.59
C MET A 125 5.16 4.58 10.19
N GLU A 126 6.44 4.31 9.92
CA GLU A 126 7.51 5.20 10.34
C GLU A 126 7.30 6.49 9.56
N ILE A 127 6.86 7.53 10.26
CA ILE A 127 6.82 8.87 9.70
C ILE A 127 8.25 9.24 9.29
N SER A 128 8.40 9.74 8.06
CA SER A 128 9.68 10.27 7.58
C SER A 128 10.10 11.49 8.41
N GLN A 129 11.39 11.85 8.37
CA GLN A 129 11.88 13.02 9.09
C GLN A 129 11.16 14.31 8.65
N ASN A 130 10.91 14.46 7.34
CA ASN A 130 10.18 15.61 6.79
C ASN A 130 8.72 15.65 7.27
N GLU A 131 8.08 14.49 7.43
CA GLU A 131 6.71 14.41 7.97
C GLU A 131 6.70 14.71 9.48
N ALA A 132 7.68 14.25 10.24
CA ALA A 132 7.81 14.58 11.66
C ALA A 132 8.02 16.08 11.88
N GLU A 133 8.88 16.73 11.07
CA GLU A 133 9.10 18.18 11.09
C GLU A 133 7.81 18.94 10.72
N LEU A 134 7.08 18.50 9.69
CA LEU A 134 5.80 19.10 9.29
C LEU A 134 4.72 18.94 10.38
N ILE A 135 4.66 17.78 11.04
CA ILE A 135 3.74 17.52 12.15
C ILE A 135 4.06 18.42 13.35
N LEU A 136 5.35 18.61 13.66
CA LEU A 136 5.78 19.53 14.72
C LEU A 136 5.41 20.99 14.39
N ASP A 137 5.75 21.46 13.19
CA ASP A 137 5.47 22.84 12.75
C ASP A 137 3.97 23.15 12.75
N SER A 138 3.15 22.21 12.26
CA SER A 138 1.69 22.35 12.25
C SER A 138 1.11 22.34 13.66
N SER A 139 1.63 21.50 14.56
CA SER A 139 1.22 21.43 15.98
C SER A 139 1.58 22.72 16.73
N ILE A 140 2.79 23.24 16.54
CA ILE A 140 3.24 24.51 17.13
C ILE A 140 2.38 25.68 16.62
N SER A 141 2.06 25.69 15.33
CA SER A 141 1.22 26.73 14.74
C SER A 141 -0.20 26.69 15.30
N ALA A 142 -0.79 25.49 15.43
CA ALA A 142 -2.10 25.30 16.05
C ALA A 142 -2.13 25.75 17.52
N LEU A 143 -1.09 25.43 18.29
CA LEU A 143 -0.93 25.89 19.67
C LEU A 143 -0.81 27.41 19.77
N ARG A 144 -0.06 28.06 18.87
CA ARG A 144 0.09 29.52 18.85
C ARG A 144 -1.24 30.22 18.58
N ILE A 145 -1.99 29.76 17.58
CA ILE A 145 -3.31 30.29 17.24
C ILE A 145 -4.25 30.12 18.45
N TRP A 146 -4.27 28.92 19.01
CA TRP A 146 -5.17 28.62 20.13
C TRP A 146 -4.83 29.44 21.39
N ARG A 147 -3.54 29.58 21.73
CA ARG A 147 -3.07 30.48 22.79
C ARG A 147 -3.51 31.93 22.55
N GLN A 148 -3.29 32.47 21.35
CA GLN A 148 -3.70 33.83 21.00
C GLN A 148 -5.22 34.02 21.12
N SER A 149 -6.02 33.04 20.72
CA SER A 149 -7.47 33.11 20.86
C SER A 149 -7.92 33.08 22.33
N LEU A 150 -7.26 32.29 23.19
CA LEU A 150 -7.53 32.29 24.63
C LEU A 150 -7.05 33.58 25.33
N GLU A 151 -5.92 34.14 24.91
CA GLU A 151 -5.39 35.41 25.42
C GLU A 151 -6.23 36.61 24.97
N ALA A 152 -6.95 36.52 23.84
CA ALA A 152 -7.87 37.54 23.34
C ALA A 152 -9.28 37.45 23.96
N ALA A 153 -9.65 36.29 24.52
CA ALA A 153 -10.93 36.05 25.19
C ALA A 153 -11.25 36.91 26.45
N PRO A 154 -10.31 37.52 27.19
CA PRO A 154 -10.65 38.37 28.34
C PRO A 154 -11.48 39.62 27.96
N GLY A 155 -11.49 40.00 26.68
CA GLY A 155 -12.19 41.19 26.19
C GLY A 155 -13.41 40.93 25.30
N ASN A 156 -13.68 39.69 24.89
CA ASN A 156 -14.74 39.39 23.92
C ASN A 156 -15.47 38.08 24.27
N ARG A 157 -16.66 38.19 24.87
CA ARG A 157 -17.47 37.06 25.39
C ARG A 157 -17.98 36.10 24.30
N ASP A 158 -17.92 36.50 23.04
CA ASP A 158 -18.47 35.71 21.92
C ASP A 158 -17.50 34.63 21.39
N VAL A 159 -16.23 34.63 21.82
CA VAL A 159 -15.27 33.56 21.49
C VAL A 159 -15.01 32.71 22.73
N THR A 160 -16.07 32.08 23.24
CA THR A 160 -15.94 31.09 24.32
C THR A 160 -15.76 29.72 23.68
N TYR A 161 -14.52 29.22 23.60
CA TYR A 161 -14.29 27.81 23.25
C TYR A 161 -15.01 26.93 24.27
N GLN A 162 -15.87 26.04 23.81
CA GLN A 162 -16.51 25.09 24.71
C GLN A 162 -15.46 24.11 25.23
N THR A 163 -15.64 23.61 26.45
CA THR A 163 -14.71 22.64 27.06
C THR A 163 -14.51 21.40 26.18
N SER A 164 -15.48 21.05 25.34
CA SER A 164 -15.35 20.01 24.31
C SER A 164 -14.31 20.34 23.24
N ASP A 165 -14.29 21.57 22.71
CA ASP A 165 -13.35 21.99 21.66
C ASP A 165 -11.91 21.98 22.16
N LEU A 166 -11.75 22.33 23.45
CA LEU A 166 -10.51 22.24 24.18
C LEU A 166 -10.01 20.79 24.24
N VAL A 167 -10.87 19.87 24.66
CA VAL A 167 -10.55 18.45 24.77
C VAL A 167 -10.16 17.86 23.41
N TYR A 168 -10.90 18.16 22.34
CA TYR A 168 -10.55 17.67 21.00
C TYR A 168 -9.21 18.21 20.49
N LYS A 169 -8.88 19.47 20.78
CA LYS A 169 -7.57 20.04 20.42
C LYS A 169 -6.42 19.41 21.21
N LEU A 170 -6.62 19.11 22.49
CA LEU A 170 -5.63 18.42 23.30
C LEU A 170 -5.40 16.98 22.81
N LEU A 171 -6.46 16.26 22.45
CA LEU A 171 -6.36 14.92 21.88
C LEU A 171 -5.62 14.91 20.53
N ASP A 172 -5.90 15.88 19.65
CA ASP A 172 -5.21 16.02 18.37
C ASP A 172 -3.71 16.30 18.56
N LEU A 173 -3.35 17.15 19.52
CA LEU A 173 -1.95 17.43 19.86
C LEU A 173 -1.25 16.22 20.48
N GLU A 174 -1.90 15.51 21.40
CA GLU A 174 -1.39 14.28 22.02
C GLU A 174 -1.10 13.24 20.94
N HIS A 175 -2.03 13.03 20.01
CA HIS A 175 -1.85 12.09 18.91
C HIS A 175 -0.68 12.47 18.00
N LYS A 176 -0.54 13.76 17.64
CA LYS A 176 0.58 14.25 16.81
C LYS A 176 1.92 14.12 17.51
N LEU A 177 1.98 14.44 18.80
CA LEU A 177 3.21 14.30 19.59
C LEU A 177 3.61 12.84 19.78
N GLN A 178 2.65 11.93 19.95
CA GLN A 178 2.90 10.50 20.05
C GLN A 178 3.50 9.93 18.76
N GLN A 179 3.05 10.40 17.59
CA GLN A 179 3.64 10.04 16.30
C GLN A 179 5.11 10.47 16.20
N VAL A 180 5.42 11.70 16.64
CA VAL A 180 6.80 12.23 16.67
C VAL A 180 7.67 11.50 17.70
N GLN A 181 7.15 11.23 18.91
CA GLN A 181 7.87 10.51 19.97
C GLN A 181 8.26 9.09 19.52
N THR A 182 7.35 8.38 18.86
CA THR A 182 7.59 7.05 18.28
C THR A 182 8.77 7.04 17.28
N ARG A 183 9.08 8.20 16.68
CA ARG A 183 10.23 8.36 15.79
C ARG A 183 11.54 8.69 16.51
N LEU A 184 11.48 9.45 17.61
CA LEU A 184 12.64 9.90 18.39
C LEU A 184 13.16 8.83 19.36
N GLU A 185 12.31 7.92 19.83
CA GLU A 185 12.67 6.84 20.76
C GLU A 185 13.24 5.59 20.04
N LYS A 186 13.64 5.73 18.77
CA LYS A 186 14.40 4.74 17.98
C LYS A 186 15.87 5.11 17.92
#